data_AF-A0A3R7IBY4-F1
#
_entry.id   AF-A0A3R7IBY4-F1
#
_cell.length_a   1.000
_cell.length_b   1.000
_cell.length_c   1.000
_cell.angle_alpha   90.00
_cell.angle_beta   90.00
_cell.angle_gamma   90.00
#
_symmetry.space_group_name_H-M   'P 1'
#
loop_
_entity.id
_entity.type
_entity.pdbx_description
1 polymer ?
#
loop_
_entity_poly.entity_id
_entity_poly.type
_entity_poly.pdbx_seq_one_letter_code
_entity_poly.pdbx_strand_id
1 'polypeptide(L)'
;MATGLYGREPVFTAAVDAVLALFGEDGPAVRADWLAGATGAAPAVDIDDVRRAQPLLFAVDYALGRMVIGWGVRPAALLGHSAGELVAAVLAGVVSLPDAVTMMRERVRHAVSIPPGGMLAVAASEDTLRPYLRGDVAVAAVNARAQTMLAGPDEPLAEVAAALRADGHTVVAVPATSPFHCPAMAPASDAVEEAYRSIRFREPQLPLYSGYTGELMTPEEARSPRFWARQLTDTVWFRPALDQLLAVDDMLLVEAGPRQTLTAFARRHRAVRLGASAALPLLPARPGPPAADRSAVLAAAARIWQEGHALDPEALSRLWTWQATSDVSDAPDASDALASLDRPDASDIANARDANGTLDTRPGARPQPAPAAGVSVHTVPAPGT
;
A
#
# COMPACT_ATOMS: atom_id res chain seq x y z
N MET A 1 8.37 12.30 -4.14
CA MET A 1 8.40 10.83 -3.93
C MET A 1 8.45 10.15 -5.28
N ALA A 2 9.22 9.07 -5.45
CA ALA A 2 9.22 8.21 -6.64
C ALA A 2 9.53 8.88 -8.00
N THR A 3 9.93 10.16 -8.03
CA THR A 3 10.21 10.88 -9.28
C THR A 3 11.44 10.33 -9.98
N GLY A 4 12.33 9.64 -9.25
CA GLY A 4 13.47 8.94 -9.85
C GLY A 4 13.15 7.72 -10.69
N LEU A 5 11.93 7.20 -10.57
CA LEU A 5 11.43 6.05 -11.33
C LEU A 5 10.67 6.50 -12.58
N TYR A 6 10.02 7.66 -12.54
CA TYR A 6 9.27 8.20 -13.67
C TYR A 6 10.19 8.51 -14.86
N GLY A 7 9.86 7.96 -16.04
CA GLY A 7 10.68 8.03 -17.25
C GLY A 7 11.93 7.13 -17.23
N ARG A 8 12.09 6.28 -16.21
CA ARG A 8 13.22 5.34 -16.07
C ARG A 8 12.79 3.90 -15.91
N GLU A 9 11.71 3.66 -15.16
CA GLU A 9 11.09 2.34 -15.06
C GLU A 9 9.79 2.35 -15.89
N PRO A 10 9.74 1.59 -17.01
CA PRO A 10 8.63 1.66 -17.95
C PRO A 10 7.28 1.26 -17.37
N VAL A 11 7.22 0.22 -16.52
CA VAL A 11 5.93 -0.27 -15.97
C VAL A 11 5.36 0.76 -15.01
N PHE A 12 6.18 1.32 -14.14
CA PHE A 12 5.85 2.39 -13.21
C PHE A 12 5.39 3.64 -13.97
N THR A 13 6.13 4.05 -14.99
CA THR A 13 5.79 5.22 -15.80
C THR A 13 4.44 5.05 -16.49
N ALA A 14 4.22 3.90 -17.13
CA ALA A 14 2.96 3.54 -17.77
C ALA A 14 1.79 3.54 -16.78
N ALA A 15 1.99 2.95 -15.60
CA ALA A 15 0.96 2.83 -14.58
C ALA A 15 0.56 4.21 -14.00
N VAL A 16 1.53 5.07 -13.71
CA VAL A 16 1.24 6.44 -13.27
C VAL A 16 0.50 7.20 -14.36
N ASP A 17 0.94 7.08 -15.61
CA ASP A 17 0.32 7.79 -16.73
C ASP A 17 -1.11 7.34 -16.96
N ALA A 18 -1.39 6.04 -16.90
CA ALA A 18 -2.73 5.47 -17.01
C ALA A 18 -3.66 6.00 -15.91
N VAL A 19 -3.20 5.99 -14.65
CA VAL A 19 -3.97 6.53 -13.52
C VAL A 19 -4.26 8.01 -13.70
N LEU A 20 -3.24 8.82 -13.97
CA LEU A 20 -3.41 10.27 -14.08
C LEU A 20 -4.26 10.65 -15.29
N ALA A 21 -4.20 9.89 -16.40
CA ALA A 21 -5.11 10.10 -17.53
C ALA A 21 -6.58 9.87 -17.14
N LEU A 22 -6.87 8.86 -16.31
CA LEU A 22 -8.22 8.56 -15.82
C LEU A 22 -8.77 9.63 -14.85
N PHE A 23 -7.91 10.48 -14.27
CA PHE A 23 -8.33 11.66 -13.51
C PHE A 23 -8.80 12.82 -14.40
N GLY A 24 -8.68 12.73 -15.73
CA GLY A 24 -9.16 13.75 -16.65
C GLY A 24 -8.37 15.06 -16.53
N GLU A 25 -9.06 16.19 -16.43
CA GLU A 25 -8.46 17.53 -16.37
C GLU A 25 -7.57 17.74 -15.14
N ASP A 26 -7.84 17.04 -14.03
CA ASP A 26 -7.05 17.14 -12.80
C ASP A 26 -5.69 16.43 -12.92
N GLY A 27 -5.61 15.40 -13.75
CA GLY A 27 -4.43 14.54 -13.91
C GLY A 27 -3.15 15.28 -14.28
N PRO A 28 -3.16 16.12 -15.34
CA PRO A 28 -2.03 16.94 -15.73
C PRO A 28 -1.55 17.89 -14.62
N ALA A 29 -2.47 18.50 -13.86
CA ALA A 29 -2.13 19.39 -12.76
C ALA A 29 -1.43 18.65 -11.61
N VAL A 30 -1.97 17.49 -11.21
CA VAL A 30 -1.36 16.61 -10.20
C VAL A 30 0.05 16.16 -10.65
N ARG A 31 0.22 15.82 -11.93
CA ARG A 31 1.52 15.44 -12.50
C ARG A 31 2.52 16.59 -12.44
N ALA A 32 2.12 17.78 -12.89
CA ALA A 32 2.98 18.94 -12.93
C ALA A 32 3.48 19.30 -11.53
N ASP A 33 2.57 19.34 -10.54
CA ASP A 33 2.92 19.60 -9.16
C ASP A 33 3.84 18.51 -8.58
N TRP A 34 3.57 17.23 -8.88
CA TRP A 34 4.44 16.13 -8.44
C TRP A 34 5.88 16.27 -8.94
N LEU A 35 6.05 16.63 -10.22
CA LEU A 35 7.36 16.74 -10.87
C LEU A 35 8.07 18.07 -10.60
N ALA A 36 7.34 19.14 -10.20
CA ALA A 36 7.91 20.44 -9.87
C ALA A 36 9.03 20.34 -8.82
N GLY A 37 8.84 19.52 -7.78
CA GLY A 37 9.86 19.33 -6.75
C GLY A 37 11.17 18.70 -7.26
N ALA A 38 11.13 17.93 -8.34
CA ALA A 38 12.33 17.36 -8.95
C ALA A 38 13.11 18.38 -9.80
N THR A 39 12.44 19.44 -10.27
CA THR A 39 13.05 20.53 -11.04
C THR A 39 13.42 21.74 -10.19
N GLY A 40 13.17 21.69 -8.87
CA GLY A 40 13.39 22.79 -7.94
C GLY A 40 12.30 23.87 -8.00
N ALA A 41 11.21 23.63 -8.73
CA ALA A 41 10.04 24.50 -8.75
C ALA A 41 9.14 24.24 -7.53
N ALA A 42 8.45 25.27 -7.06
CA ALA A 42 7.43 25.11 -6.03
C ALA A 42 6.15 24.52 -6.65
N PRO A 43 5.51 23.52 -6.02
CA PRO A 43 4.20 23.04 -6.47
C PRO A 43 3.12 24.12 -6.24
N ALA A 44 2.08 24.13 -7.06
CA ALA A 44 0.95 25.04 -6.93
C ALA A 44 0.05 24.68 -5.75
N VAL A 45 -0.16 23.38 -5.50
CA VAL A 45 -0.94 22.85 -4.38
C VAL A 45 -0.04 22.12 -3.39
N ASP A 46 -0.24 22.29 -2.08
CA ASP A 46 0.54 21.57 -1.06
C ASP A 46 0.33 20.05 -1.14
N ILE A 47 1.34 19.26 -0.76
CA ILE A 47 1.25 17.79 -0.81
C ILE A 47 0.29 17.23 0.25
N ASP A 48 0.02 17.97 1.31
CA ASP A 48 -0.93 17.59 2.36
C ASP A 48 -2.38 17.93 1.97
N ASP A 49 -2.61 18.68 0.88
CA ASP A 49 -3.94 18.88 0.31
C ASP A 49 -4.46 17.59 -0.30
N VAL A 50 -5.59 17.11 0.22
CA VAL A 50 -6.18 15.83 -0.17
C VAL A 50 -6.46 15.70 -1.68
N ARG A 51 -6.74 16.82 -2.36
CA ARG A 51 -7.00 16.86 -3.81
C ARG A 51 -5.76 16.54 -4.64
N ARG A 52 -4.58 16.81 -4.09
CA ARG A 52 -3.30 16.43 -4.68
C ARG A 52 -2.80 15.11 -4.11
N ALA A 53 -2.85 14.95 -2.79
CA ALA A 53 -2.26 13.82 -2.06
C ALA A 53 -2.83 12.48 -2.49
N GLN A 54 -4.16 12.33 -2.50
CA GLN A 54 -4.79 11.03 -2.69
C GLN A 54 -4.68 10.51 -4.13
N PRO A 55 -4.95 11.31 -5.19
CA PRO A 55 -4.71 10.87 -6.56
C PRO A 55 -3.26 10.48 -6.80
N LEU A 56 -2.31 11.27 -6.27
CA LEU A 56 -0.89 11.01 -6.46
C LEU A 56 -0.42 9.77 -5.69
N LEU A 57 -0.84 9.59 -4.44
CA LEU A 57 -0.53 8.38 -3.66
C LEU A 57 -1.11 7.14 -4.33
N PHE A 58 -2.37 7.19 -4.79
CA PHE A 58 -2.97 6.08 -5.52
C PHE A 58 -2.16 5.72 -6.78
N ALA A 59 -1.76 6.72 -7.57
CA ALA A 59 -0.96 6.52 -8.76
C ALA A 59 0.41 5.88 -8.46
N VAL A 60 1.12 6.41 -7.45
CA VAL A 60 2.45 5.90 -7.07
C VAL A 60 2.36 4.51 -6.47
N ASP A 61 1.44 4.26 -5.54
CA ASP A 61 1.29 2.97 -4.87
C ASP A 61 0.88 1.89 -5.87
N TYR A 62 -0.06 2.19 -6.78
CA TYR A 62 -0.45 1.29 -7.87
C TYR A 62 0.73 0.99 -8.78
N ALA A 63 1.46 2.02 -9.22
CA ALA A 63 2.61 1.88 -10.10
C ALA A 63 3.75 1.07 -9.47
N LEU A 64 4.01 1.25 -8.18
CA LEU A 64 4.97 0.44 -7.43
C LEU A 64 4.54 -1.02 -7.35
N GLY A 65 3.26 -1.28 -7.07
CA GLY A 65 2.71 -2.64 -7.05
C GLY A 65 2.83 -3.32 -8.42
N ARG A 66 2.47 -2.62 -9.50
CA ARG A 66 2.62 -3.12 -10.89
C ARG A 66 4.07 -3.36 -11.26
N MET A 67 4.98 -2.48 -10.87
CA MET A 67 6.41 -2.64 -11.10
C MET A 67 6.95 -3.93 -10.45
N VAL A 68 6.61 -4.19 -9.18
CA VAL A 68 7.04 -5.42 -8.48
C VAL A 68 6.46 -6.68 -9.16
N ILE A 69 5.17 -6.65 -9.52
CA ILE A 69 4.55 -7.74 -10.29
C ILE A 69 5.23 -7.92 -11.66
N GLY A 70 5.60 -6.80 -12.30
CA GLY A 70 6.32 -6.77 -13.57
C GLY A 70 7.75 -7.33 -13.49
N TRP A 71 8.34 -7.43 -12.31
CA TRP A 71 9.59 -8.17 -12.10
C TRP A 71 9.37 -9.69 -12.01
N GLY A 72 8.15 -10.18 -12.16
CA GLY A 72 7.79 -11.59 -12.02
C GLY A 72 7.46 -12.02 -10.58
N VAL A 73 7.41 -11.09 -9.63
CA VAL A 73 6.98 -11.39 -8.26
C VAL A 73 5.47 -11.65 -8.23
N ARG A 74 5.07 -12.79 -7.66
CA ARG A 74 3.66 -13.13 -7.45
C ARG A 74 3.28 -12.88 -5.99
N PRO A 75 2.44 -11.88 -5.68
CA PRO A 75 2.01 -11.64 -4.31
C PRO A 75 1.19 -12.82 -3.79
N ALA A 76 1.54 -13.33 -2.60
CA ALA A 76 0.73 -14.34 -1.92
C ALA A 76 -0.53 -13.75 -1.27
N ALA A 77 -0.48 -12.47 -0.90
CA ALA A 77 -1.59 -11.71 -0.35
C ALA A 77 -1.36 -10.21 -0.53
N LEU A 78 -2.44 -9.43 -0.40
CA LEU A 78 -2.44 -7.98 -0.41
C LEU A 78 -3.08 -7.46 0.89
N LEU A 79 -2.54 -6.35 1.42
CA LEU A 79 -3.07 -5.65 2.58
C LEU A 79 -2.95 -4.15 2.34
N GLY A 80 -4.09 -3.46 2.32
CA GLY A 80 -4.15 -2.00 2.20
C GLY A 80 -4.21 -1.29 3.54
N HIS A 81 -3.76 -0.04 3.58
CA HIS A 81 -4.01 0.88 4.70
C HIS A 81 -4.79 2.08 4.20
N SER A 82 -5.99 2.31 4.76
CA SER A 82 -6.83 3.45 4.36
C SER A 82 -7.07 3.42 2.84
N ALA A 83 -6.86 4.54 2.14
CA ALA A 83 -6.92 4.66 0.69
C ALA A 83 -6.07 3.63 -0.09
N GLY A 84 -4.99 3.10 0.50
CA GLY A 84 -4.17 2.05 -0.11
C GLY A 84 -4.93 0.73 -0.31
N GLU A 85 -6.05 0.51 0.39
CA GLU A 85 -6.91 -0.65 0.15
C GLU A 85 -7.61 -0.61 -1.20
N LEU A 86 -7.84 0.57 -1.77
CA LEU A 86 -8.34 0.69 -3.14
C LEU A 86 -7.30 0.22 -4.16
N VAL A 87 -6.00 0.50 -3.92
CA VAL A 87 -4.92 -0.03 -4.76
C VAL A 87 -4.83 -1.55 -4.64
N ALA A 88 -4.88 -2.06 -3.41
CA ALA A 88 -4.89 -3.51 -3.14
C ALA A 88 -6.10 -4.20 -3.81
N ALA A 89 -7.28 -3.57 -3.82
CA ALA A 89 -8.48 -4.07 -4.47
C ALA A 89 -8.33 -4.18 -5.99
N VAL A 90 -7.70 -3.18 -6.64
CA VAL A 90 -7.40 -3.24 -8.08
C VAL A 90 -6.43 -4.37 -8.38
N LEU A 91 -5.33 -4.47 -7.63
CA LEU A 91 -4.31 -5.52 -7.84
C LEU A 91 -4.86 -6.92 -7.53
N ALA A 92 -5.84 -7.04 -6.63
CA ALA A 92 -6.55 -8.29 -6.35
C ALA A 92 -7.69 -8.58 -7.36
N GLY A 93 -7.94 -7.71 -8.34
CA GLY A 93 -8.98 -7.91 -9.35
C GLY A 93 -10.42 -7.66 -8.88
N VAL A 94 -10.61 -7.08 -7.70
CA VAL A 94 -11.94 -6.75 -7.14
C VAL A 94 -12.63 -5.68 -7.98
N VAL A 95 -11.88 -4.69 -8.45
CA VAL A 95 -12.40 -3.54 -9.19
C VAL A 95 -11.45 -3.19 -10.33
N SER A 96 -11.98 -2.65 -11.44
CA SER A 96 -11.14 -2.23 -12.55
C SER A 96 -10.35 -0.96 -12.19
N LEU A 97 -9.22 -0.71 -12.87
CA LEU A 97 -8.47 0.53 -12.66
C LEU A 97 -9.31 1.80 -12.91
N PRO A 98 -10.09 1.91 -14.02
CA PRO A 98 -10.97 3.06 -14.25
C PRO A 98 -12.03 3.26 -13.15
N ASP A 99 -12.61 2.17 -12.67
CA ASP A 99 -13.60 2.23 -11.60
C ASP A 99 -12.95 2.65 -10.27
N ALA A 100 -11.75 2.15 -9.93
CA ALA A 100 -11.05 2.55 -8.73
C ALA A 100 -10.58 4.01 -8.77
N VAL A 101 -10.20 4.54 -9.94
CA VAL A 101 -9.95 5.97 -10.11
C VAL A 101 -11.24 6.76 -9.89
N THR A 102 -12.38 6.30 -10.42
CA THR A 102 -13.69 6.88 -10.10
C THR A 102 -13.96 6.85 -8.59
N MET A 103 -13.66 5.75 -7.92
CA MET A 103 -13.80 5.63 -6.47
C MET A 103 -12.98 6.69 -5.74
N MET A 104 -11.72 6.86 -6.13
CA MET A 104 -10.82 7.84 -5.54
C MET A 104 -11.29 9.28 -5.79
N ARG A 105 -11.77 9.61 -6.99
CA ARG A 105 -12.31 10.93 -7.32
C ARG A 105 -13.49 11.29 -6.44
N GLU A 106 -14.45 10.39 -6.31
CA GLU A 106 -15.64 10.60 -5.48
C GLU A 106 -15.29 10.70 -3.99
N ARG A 107 -14.35 9.87 -3.53
CA ARG A 107 -13.79 9.92 -2.17
C ARG A 107 -13.22 11.31 -1.86
N VAL A 108 -12.38 11.85 -2.73
CA VAL A 108 -11.77 13.18 -2.56
C VAL A 108 -12.83 14.27 -2.64
N ARG A 109 -13.68 14.24 -3.67
CA ARG A 109 -14.73 15.24 -3.93
C ARG A 109 -15.66 15.42 -2.73
N HIS A 110 -16.07 14.33 -2.11
CA HIS A 110 -16.95 14.38 -0.96
C HIS A 110 -16.21 14.66 0.36
N ALA A 111 -14.99 14.16 0.52
CA ALA A 111 -14.21 14.44 1.72
C ALA A 111 -13.92 15.94 1.91
N VAL A 112 -13.63 16.68 0.84
CA VAL A 112 -13.37 18.14 0.93
C VAL A 112 -14.61 18.98 1.24
N SER A 113 -15.80 18.39 1.14
CA SER A 113 -17.07 19.07 1.46
C SER A 113 -17.45 18.98 2.94
N ILE A 114 -16.75 18.12 3.70
CA ILE A 114 -16.96 17.94 5.13
C ILE A 114 -16.28 19.10 5.88
N PRO A 115 -16.87 19.61 6.98
CA PRO A 115 -16.22 20.61 7.82
C PRO A 115 -14.79 20.23 8.21
N PRO A 116 -13.89 21.22 8.36
CA PRO A 116 -12.50 20.98 8.74
C PRO A 116 -12.38 20.16 10.03
N GLY A 117 -11.35 19.33 10.05
CA GLY A 117 -10.96 18.54 11.19
C GLY A 117 -9.52 18.06 11.01
N GLY A 118 -9.07 17.17 11.89
CA GLY A 118 -7.70 16.70 11.86
C GLY A 118 -7.52 15.28 12.33
N MET A 119 -6.25 14.90 12.44
CA MET A 119 -5.84 13.59 12.95
C MET A 119 -4.65 13.71 13.91
N LEU A 120 -4.61 12.86 14.92
CA LEU A 120 -3.54 12.77 15.92
C LEU A 120 -2.94 11.36 15.93
N ALA A 121 -1.62 11.25 15.86
CA ALA A 121 -0.90 10.02 16.19
C ALA A 121 -0.57 10.02 17.68
N VAL A 122 -0.98 8.96 18.39
CA VAL A 122 -0.79 8.81 19.82
C VAL A 122 -0.06 7.51 20.14
N ALA A 123 1.01 7.61 20.93
CA ALA A 123 1.81 6.46 21.36
C ALA A 123 1.12 5.70 22.52
N ALA A 124 -0.07 5.16 22.26
CA ALA A 124 -0.89 4.42 23.22
C ALA A 124 -1.73 3.35 22.50
N SER A 125 -2.31 2.42 23.25
CA SER A 125 -3.29 1.46 22.72
C SER A 125 -4.67 2.09 22.59
N GLU A 126 -5.55 1.48 21.80
CA GLU A 126 -6.97 1.88 21.72
C GLU A 126 -7.64 1.91 23.10
N ASP A 127 -7.46 0.86 23.91
CA ASP A 127 -8.10 0.76 25.23
C ASP A 127 -7.66 1.86 26.19
N THR A 128 -6.39 2.28 26.12
CA THR A 128 -5.89 3.42 26.88
C THR A 128 -6.52 4.75 26.44
N LEU A 129 -6.87 4.88 25.16
CA LEU A 129 -7.41 6.11 24.59
C LEU A 129 -8.93 6.22 24.69
N ARG A 130 -9.64 5.10 24.87
CA ARG A 130 -11.11 5.05 24.99
C ARG A 130 -11.68 6.07 26.00
N PRO A 131 -11.10 6.31 27.18
CA PRO A 131 -11.60 7.30 28.14
C PRO A 131 -11.49 8.76 27.67
N TYR A 132 -10.65 9.05 26.66
CA TYR A 132 -10.44 10.41 26.15
C TYR A 132 -11.37 10.75 24.99
N LEU A 133 -12.04 9.77 24.38
CA LEU A 133 -12.92 9.99 23.23
C LEU A 133 -14.15 10.81 23.65
N ARG A 134 -14.44 11.89 22.93
CA ARG A 134 -15.56 12.81 23.19
C ARG A 134 -15.97 13.53 21.92
N GLY A 135 -17.23 13.96 21.86
CA GLY A 135 -17.83 14.51 20.64
C GLY A 135 -17.70 13.50 19.49
N ASP A 136 -17.31 13.99 18.31
CA ASP A 136 -17.07 13.15 17.13
C ASP A 136 -15.59 12.73 16.98
N VAL A 137 -14.80 12.76 18.07
CA VAL A 137 -13.44 12.21 18.06
C VAL A 137 -13.50 10.68 18.20
N ALA A 138 -12.98 10.00 17.20
CA ALA A 138 -12.97 8.54 17.14
C ALA A 138 -11.55 7.98 16.94
N VAL A 139 -11.42 6.68 17.15
CA VAL A 139 -10.21 5.94 16.77
C VAL A 139 -10.21 5.78 15.25
N ALA A 140 -9.29 6.46 14.60
CA ALA A 140 -9.15 6.45 13.15
C ALA A 140 -8.36 5.25 12.64
N ALA A 141 -7.36 4.79 13.40
CA ALA A 141 -6.56 3.62 13.01
C ALA A 141 -5.86 2.99 14.21
N VAL A 142 -5.77 1.66 14.22
CA VAL A 142 -4.96 0.87 15.15
C VAL A 142 -3.79 0.26 14.38
N ASN A 143 -2.66 0.95 14.38
CA ASN A 143 -1.52 0.66 13.51
C ASN A 143 -0.48 -0.29 14.14
N ALA A 144 -0.34 -0.23 15.46
CA ALA A 144 0.49 -1.16 16.24
C ALA A 144 -0.01 -1.19 17.70
N ARG A 145 0.55 -2.07 18.53
CA ARG A 145 0.12 -2.26 19.95
C ARG A 145 0.04 -0.97 20.77
N ALA A 146 0.94 -0.02 20.52
CA ALA A 146 0.97 1.29 21.17
C ALA A 146 1.13 2.41 20.13
N GLN A 147 0.41 2.30 19.02
CA GLN A 147 0.36 3.34 17.99
C GLN A 147 -1.05 3.40 17.42
N THR A 148 -1.82 4.35 17.91
CA THR A 148 -3.21 4.57 17.54
C THR A 148 -3.38 5.98 16.98
N MET A 149 -4.22 6.11 15.96
CA MET A 149 -4.62 7.38 15.39
C MET A 149 -5.99 7.77 15.92
N LEU A 150 -6.17 9.03 16.28
CA LEU A 150 -7.47 9.65 16.54
C LEU A 150 -7.80 10.62 15.40
N ALA A 151 -9.07 10.79 15.09
CA ALA A 151 -9.54 11.81 14.15
C ALA A 151 -10.87 12.40 14.62
N GLY A 152 -11.12 13.64 14.24
CA GLY A 152 -12.37 14.33 14.58
C GLY A 152 -12.34 15.81 14.21
N PRO A 153 -13.43 16.54 14.46
CA PRO A 153 -13.51 17.99 14.26
C PRO A 153 -12.46 18.74 15.09
N ASP A 154 -12.00 19.89 14.61
CA ASP A 154 -10.84 20.60 15.16
C ASP A 154 -10.95 20.90 16.66
N GLU A 155 -12.08 21.43 17.12
CA GLU A 155 -12.26 21.83 18.52
C GLU A 155 -12.26 20.63 19.48
N PRO A 156 -13.16 19.62 19.35
CA PRO A 156 -13.08 18.40 20.16
C PRO A 156 -11.71 17.70 20.11
N LEU A 157 -11.08 17.66 18.92
CA LEU A 157 -9.79 17.01 18.75
C LEU A 157 -8.67 17.75 19.49
N ALA A 158 -8.70 19.09 19.49
CA ALA A 158 -7.75 19.92 20.24
C ALA A 158 -7.88 19.70 21.75
N GLU A 159 -9.11 19.60 22.27
CA GLU A 159 -9.34 19.29 23.68
C GLU A 159 -8.79 17.91 24.04
N VAL A 160 -9.07 16.89 23.22
CA VAL A 160 -8.53 15.53 23.40
C VAL A 160 -7.01 15.53 23.41
N ALA A 161 -6.38 16.25 22.47
CA ALA A 161 -4.94 16.39 22.42
C ALA A 161 -4.37 17.03 23.70
N ALA A 162 -5.03 18.06 24.23
CA ALA A 162 -4.61 18.73 25.47
C ALA A 162 -4.70 17.79 26.68
N ALA A 163 -5.81 17.05 26.83
CA ALA A 163 -5.99 16.09 27.91
C ALA A 163 -4.95 14.96 27.87
N LEU A 164 -4.72 14.37 26.69
CA LEU A 164 -3.71 13.34 26.51
C LEU A 164 -2.30 13.82 26.87
N ARG A 165 -1.94 15.04 26.47
CA ARG A 165 -0.63 15.62 26.80
C ARG A 165 -0.50 15.93 28.30
N ALA A 166 -1.58 16.40 28.94
CA ALA A 166 -1.59 16.63 30.39
C ALA A 166 -1.32 15.35 31.17
N ASP A 167 -1.81 14.21 30.67
CA ASP A 167 -1.59 12.88 31.27
C ASP A 167 -0.29 12.20 30.78
N GLY A 168 0.57 12.92 30.05
CA GLY A 168 1.92 12.47 29.68
C GLY A 168 2.00 11.61 28.43
N HIS A 169 0.92 11.50 27.64
CA HIS A 169 0.99 10.79 26.36
C HIS A 169 1.74 11.58 25.29
N THR A 170 2.53 10.88 24.46
CA THR A 170 3.13 11.46 23.25
C THR A 170 2.06 11.59 22.17
N VAL A 171 1.76 12.83 21.79
CA VAL A 171 0.72 13.18 20.79
C VAL A 171 1.32 14.04 19.67
N VAL A 172 1.25 13.55 18.43
CA VAL A 172 1.73 14.23 17.22
C VAL A 172 0.54 14.55 16.32
N ALA A 173 0.36 15.82 15.94
CA ALA A 173 -0.63 16.18 14.93
C ALA A 173 -0.16 15.73 13.54
N VAL A 174 -1.06 15.15 12.76
CA VAL A 174 -0.80 14.81 11.36
C VAL A 174 -1.31 15.94 10.47
N PRO A 175 -0.56 16.35 9.44
CA PRO A 175 -1.00 17.39 8.51
C PRO A 175 -2.08 16.83 7.59
N ALA A 176 -3.30 16.73 8.12
CA ALA A 176 -4.50 16.35 7.42
C ALA A 176 -5.59 17.35 7.79
N THR A 177 -6.28 17.89 6.79
CA THR A 177 -7.35 18.89 6.95
C THR A 177 -8.75 18.29 6.95
N SER A 178 -8.85 16.98 6.66
CA SER A 178 -10.08 16.21 6.70
C SER A 178 -9.98 15.13 7.77
N PRO A 179 -10.99 14.96 8.64
CA PRO A 179 -10.97 13.99 9.72
C PRO A 179 -11.39 12.60 9.23
N PHE A 180 -10.62 11.99 8.33
CA PHE A 180 -10.91 10.63 7.84
C PHE A 180 -10.98 9.62 9.00
N HIS A 181 -11.84 8.62 8.83
CA HIS A 181 -12.05 7.52 9.77
C HIS A 181 -12.67 7.98 11.09
N CYS A 182 -13.66 8.88 11.01
CA CYS A 182 -14.47 9.29 12.15
C CYS A 182 -15.95 9.55 11.75
N PRO A 183 -16.87 9.65 12.72
CA PRO A 183 -18.29 9.89 12.48
C PRO A 183 -18.61 11.15 11.65
N ALA A 184 -17.79 12.19 11.74
CA ALA A 184 -18.00 13.44 10.99
C ALA A 184 -17.96 13.24 9.46
N MET A 185 -17.38 12.14 8.98
CA MET A 185 -17.31 11.80 7.56
C MET A 185 -18.57 11.08 7.03
N ALA A 186 -19.56 10.80 7.87
CA ALA A 186 -20.77 10.07 7.48
C ALA A 186 -21.49 10.68 6.25
N PRO A 187 -21.67 12.01 6.13
CA PRO A 187 -22.29 12.59 4.93
C PRO A 187 -21.49 12.32 3.65
N ALA A 188 -20.16 12.29 3.73
CA ALA A 188 -19.32 11.96 2.58
C ALA A 188 -19.40 10.48 2.25
N SER A 189 -19.44 9.60 3.26
CA SER A 189 -19.64 8.16 3.08
C SER A 189 -20.94 7.85 2.34
N ASP A 190 -22.06 8.47 2.73
CA ASP A 190 -23.36 8.23 2.10
C ASP A 190 -23.40 8.72 0.64
N ALA A 191 -22.77 9.86 0.36
CA ALA A 191 -22.69 10.39 -1.01
C ALA A 191 -21.76 9.55 -1.91
N VAL A 192 -20.66 9.05 -1.35
CA VAL A 192 -19.73 8.15 -2.03
C VAL A 192 -20.38 6.79 -2.34
N GLU A 193 -21.18 6.25 -1.42
CA GLU A 193 -21.90 5.00 -1.63
C GLU A 193 -22.82 5.07 -2.87
N GLU A 194 -23.53 6.18 -3.04
CA GLU A 194 -24.41 6.38 -4.21
C GLU A 194 -23.63 6.28 -5.52
N ALA A 195 -22.46 6.93 -5.60
CA ALA A 195 -21.61 6.83 -6.79
C ALA A 195 -21.12 5.39 -7.02
N TYR A 196 -20.79 4.66 -5.95
CA TYR A 196 -20.22 3.31 -6.02
C TYR A 196 -21.24 2.24 -6.44
N ARG A 197 -22.55 2.51 -6.34
CA ARG A 197 -23.61 1.55 -6.77
C ARG A 197 -23.53 1.20 -8.26
N SER A 198 -22.95 2.09 -9.06
CA SER A 198 -22.75 1.86 -10.50
C SER A 198 -21.52 1.01 -10.83
N ILE A 199 -20.63 0.79 -9.86
CA ILE A 199 -19.34 0.13 -10.06
C ILE A 199 -19.51 -1.39 -10.00
N ARG A 200 -18.87 -2.08 -10.94
CA ARG A 200 -18.84 -3.54 -10.96
C ARG A 200 -17.72 -4.09 -10.09
N PHE A 201 -18.06 -4.39 -8.84
CA PHE A 201 -17.20 -5.13 -7.93
C PHE A 201 -17.22 -6.64 -8.19
N ARG A 202 -16.10 -7.31 -7.91
CA ARG A 202 -15.86 -8.75 -8.11
C ARG A 202 -15.29 -9.35 -6.81
N GLU A 203 -15.26 -10.68 -6.74
CA GLU A 203 -14.50 -11.33 -5.68
C GLU A 203 -12.99 -11.12 -5.89
N PRO A 204 -12.17 -11.08 -4.81
CA PRO A 204 -10.73 -11.04 -4.93
C PRO A 204 -10.19 -12.31 -5.62
N GLN A 205 -9.28 -12.12 -6.57
CA GLN A 205 -8.53 -13.20 -7.23
C GLN A 205 -7.26 -13.58 -6.46
N LEU A 206 -6.82 -12.69 -5.56
CA LEU A 206 -5.73 -12.90 -4.61
C LEU A 206 -6.26 -12.68 -3.19
N PRO A 207 -5.70 -13.37 -2.17
CA PRO A 207 -6.03 -13.08 -0.78
C PRO A 207 -5.85 -11.60 -0.47
N LEU A 208 -6.93 -10.93 -0.08
CA LEU A 208 -6.94 -9.51 0.27
C LEU A 208 -7.37 -9.38 1.73
N TYR A 209 -6.46 -8.92 2.59
CA TYR A 209 -6.78 -8.63 3.98
C TYR A 209 -7.28 -7.20 4.09
N SER A 210 -8.42 -7.00 4.73
CA SER A 210 -9.00 -5.69 4.88
C SER A 210 -8.48 -4.99 6.13
N GLY A 211 -8.01 -3.77 5.95
CA GLY A 211 -7.70 -2.87 7.04
C GLY A 211 -8.96 -2.40 7.79
N TYR A 212 -10.19 -2.70 7.35
CA TYR A 212 -11.42 -2.23 7.98
C TYR A 212 -12.15 -3.31 8.78
N THR A 213 -11.95 -4.58 8.44
CA THR A 213 -12.45 -5.71 9.24
C THR A 213 -11.36 -6.27 10.14
N GLY A 214 -10.08 -6.05 9.79
CA GLY A 214 -8.96 -6.67 10.49
C GLY A 214 -8.77 -8.15 10.11
N GLU A 215 -9.46 -8.62 9.07
CA GLU A 215 -9.55 -10.02 8.67
C GLU A 215 -9.36 -10.19 7.16
N LEU A 216 -9.33 -11.44 6.69
CA LEU A 216 -9.36 -11.75 5.26
C LEU A 216 -10.71 -11.30 4.67
N MET A 217 -10.67 -10.51 3.60
CA MET A 217 -11.86 -9.98 2.95
C MET A 217 -12.69 -11.09 2.33
N THR A 218 -13.99 -11.09 2.62
CA THR A 218 -14.97 -12.01 2.03
C THR A 218 -15.43 -11.54 0.64
N PRO A 219 -15.92 -12.44 -0.23
CA PRO A 219 -16.54 -12.06 -1.50
C PRO A 219 -17.72 -11.09 -1.34
N GLU A 220 -18.51 -11.23 -0.27
CA GLU A 220 -19.65 -10.36 0.03
C GLU A 220 -19.21 -8.93 0.36
N GLU A 221 -18.17 -8.78 1.17
CA GLU A 221 -17.56 -7.48 1.48
C GLU A 221 -16.95 -6.84 0.23
N ALA A 222 -16.15 -7.60 -0.53
CA ALA A 222 -15.52 -7.12 -1.75
C ALA A 222 -16.54 -6.59 -2.77
N ARG A 223 -17.71 -7.22 -2.85
CA ARG A 223 -18.80 -6.86 -3.77
C ARG A 223 -19.74 -5.76 -3.25
N SER A 224 -19.53 -5.25 -2.04
CA SER A 224 -20.43 -4.30 -1.39
C SER A 224 -19.99 -2.84 -1.62
N PRO A 225 -20.78 -2.01 -2.33
CA PRO A 225 -20.51 -0.58 -2.43
C PRO A 225 -20.45 0.10 -1.05
N ARG A 226 -21.29 -0.34 -0.10
CA ARG A 226 -21.32 0.20 1.26
C ARG A 226 -20.04 -0.08 2.02
N PHE A 227 -19.45 -1.26 1.82
CA PHE A 227 -18.18 -1.61 2.46
C PHE A 227 -17.09 -0.60 2.09
N TRP A 228 -16.93 -0.34 0.79
CA TRP A 228 -15.96 0.63 0.28
C TRP A 228 -16.28 2.07 0.68
N ALA A 229 -17.56 2.44 0.74
CA ALA A 229 -17.97 3.79 1.13
C ALA A 229 -17.77 4.08 2.63
N ARG A 230 -17.91 3.08 3.51
CA ARG A 230 -17.66 3.22 4.96
C ARG A 230 -16.20 3.41 5.31
N GLN A 231 -15.28 3.18 4.37
CA GLN A 231 -13.85 3.44 4.55
C GLN A 231 -13.51 4.90 4.87
N LEU A 232 -14.44 5.85 4.71
CA LEU A 232 -14.26 7.23 5.14
C LEU A 232 -14.58 7.44 6.63
N THR A 233 -15.40 6.58 7.24
CA THR A 233 -15.91 6.70 8.61
C THR A 233 -15.30 5.69 9.58
N ASP A 234 -15.01 4.49 9.09
CA ASP A 234 -14.70 3.34 9.94
C ASP A 234 -13.21 3.28 10.28
N THR A 235 -12.90 2.73 11.45
CA THR A 235 -11.51 2.58 11.94
C THR A 235 -10.68 1.68 11.02
N VAL A 236 -9.43 2.07 10.79
CA VAL A 236 -8.43 1.21 10.10
C VAL A 236 -7.71 0.30 11.10
N TRP A 237 -8.13 -0.96 11.19
CA TRP A 237 -7.56 -2.09 11.91
C TRP A 237 -6.34 -2.74 11.22
N PHE A 238 -5.33 -1.93 10.86
CA PHE A 238 -4.13 -2.43 10.19
C PHE A 238 -3.37 -3.48 11.02
N ARG A 239 -3.20 -3.26 12.33
CA ARG A 239 -2.51 -4.23 13.19
C ARG A 239 -3.27 -5.57 13.21
N PRO A 240 -4.58 -5.64 13.53
CA PRO A 240 -5.33 -6.90 13.44
C PRO A 240 -5.20 -7.60 12.08
N ALA A 241 -5.33 -6.87 10.97
CA ALA A 241 -5.17 -7.44 9.62
C ALA A 241 -3.76 -8.02 9.40
N LEU A 242 -2.72 -7.34 9.89
CA LEU A 242 -1.35 -7.84 9.85
C LEU A 242 -1.14 -9.05 10.75
N ASP A 243 -1.75 -9.06 11.96
CA ASP A 243 -1.72 -10.19 12.89
C ASP A 243 -2.36 -11.44 12.22
N GLN A 244 -3.46 -11.28 11.47
CA GLN A 244 -4.11 -12.35 10.69
C GLN A 244 -3.25 -12.83 9.52
N LEU A 245 -2.72 -11.91 8.71
CA LEU A 245 -1.86 -12.24 7.56
C LEU A 245 -0.63 -13.06 7.99
N LEU A 246 0.03 -12.67 9.08
CA LEU A 246 1.23 -13.32 9.59
C LEU A 246 0.95 -14.52 10.50
N ALA A 247 -0.32 -14.88 10.71
CA ALA A 247 -0.70 -16.12 11.39
C ALA A 247 -0.78 -17.31 10.41
N VAL A 248 -0.90 -17.04 9.11
CA VAL A 248 -1.02 -18.07 8.07
C VAL A 248 0.35 -18.62 7.67
N ASP A 249 1.31 -17.75 7.37
CA ASP A 249 2.66 -18.15 6.95
C ASP A 249 3.68 -17.04 7.26
N ASP A 250 4.96 -17.40 7.13
CA ASP A 250 6.08 -16.47 7.14
C ASP A 250 6.10 -15.67 5.84
N MET A 251 6.09 -14.33 5.94
CA MET A 251 5.93 -13.45 4.79
C MET A 251 7.12 -12.51 4.58
N LEU A 252 7.44 -12.24 3.32
CA LEU A 252 8.19 -11.06 2.91
C LEU A 252 7.22 -9.91 2.60
N LEU A 253 7.08 -8.97 3.53
CA LEU A 253 6.20 -7.81 3.37
C LEU A 253 6.90 -6.72 2.55
N VAL A 254 6.33 -6.37 1.40
CA VAL A 254 6.83 -5.32 0.51
C VAL A 254 5.91 -4.11 0.57
N GLU A 255 6.39 -2.98 1.12
CA GLU A 255 5.60 -1.74 1.17
C GLU A 255 5.71 -0.97 -0.16
N ALA A 256 4.59 -0.91 -0.87
CA ALA A 256 4.39 -0.07 -2.04
C ALA A 256 3.81 1.29 -1.61
N GLY A 257 4.71 2.21 -1.27
CA GLY A 257 4.35 3.59 -0.95
C GLY A 257 5.50 4.39 -0.36
N PRO A 258 5.31 5.70 -0.17
CA PRO A 258 6.35 6.58 0.35
C PRO A 258 6.49 6.48 1.88
N ARG A 259 7.62 6.97 2.42
CA ARG A 259 7.87 7.21 3.86
C ARG A 259 8.06 5.97 4.76
N GLN A 260 7.89 4.76 4.25
CA GLN A 260 8.15 3.50 4.99
C GLN A 260 7.31 3.34 6.27
N THR A 261 6.09 3.89 6.27
CA THR A 261 5.27 3.96 7.48
C THR A 261 4.78 2.57 7.88
N LEU A 262 4.30 1.79 6.90
CA LEU A 262 3.76 0.45 7.16
C LEU A 262 4.89 -0.53 7.49
N THR A 263 6.04 -0.41 6.85
CA THR A 263 7.26 -1.15 7.18
C THR A 263 7.68 -0.88 8.63
N ALA A 264 7.62 0.37 9.09
CA ALA A 264 7.96 0.72 10.46
C ALA A 264 6.98 0.08 11.48
N PHE A 265 5.70 -0.05 11.13
CA PHE A 265 4.72 -0.77 11.95
C PHE A 265 4.94 -2.29 11.90
N ALA A 266 5.13 -2.86 10.71
CA ALA A 266 5.37 -4.28 10.51
C ALA A 266 6.63 -4.77 11.23
N ARG A 267 7.71 -3.98 11.24
CA ARG A 267 8.94 -4.28 11.99
C ARG A 267 8.75 -4.35 13.51
N ARG A 268 7.63 -3.84 14.05
CA ARG A 268 7.28 -3.99 15.47
C ARG A 268 6.50 -5.27 15.75
N HIS A 269 5.97 -5.92 14.71
CA HIS A 269 5.25 -7.18 14.85
C HIS A 269 6.20 -8.31 15.30
N ARG A 270 5.70 -9.24 16.11
CA ARG A 270 6.52 -10.29 16.74
C ARG A 270 7.19 -11.19 15.70
N ALA A 271 6.46 -11.63 14.67
CA ALA A 271 7.00 -12.49 13.62
C ALA A 271 8.19 -11.84 12.89
N VAL A 272 8.11 -10.53 12.61
CA VAL A 272 9.19 -9.78 11.96
C VAL A 272 10.37 -9.57 12.90
N ARG A 273 10.11 -9.21 14.16
CA ARG A 273 11.17 -9.00 15.17
C ARG A 273 11.97 -10.26 15.48
N LEU A 274 11.34 -11.42 15.41
CA LEU A 274 11.96 -12.72 15.69
C LEU A 274 12.57 -13.37 14.43
N GLY A 275 12.45 -12.73 13.27
CA GLY A 275 13.05 -13.18 12.01
C GLY A 275 12.29 -14.31 11.31
N ALA A 276 11.04 -14.58 11.71
CA ALA A 276 10.17 -15.51 10.99
C ALA A 276 9.64 -14.87 9.69
N SER A 277 9.33 -13.57 9.74
CA SER A 277 8.94 -12.77 8.59
C SER A 277 9.87 -11.57 8.39
N ALA A 278 9.79 -10.90 7.24
CA ALA A 278 10.58 -9.71 6.95
C ALA A 278 9.72 -8.58 6.38
N ALA A 279 10.20 -7.33 6.47
CA ALA A 279 9.51 -6.16 5.91
C ALA A 279 10.51 -5.21 5.24
N LEU A 280 10.25 -4.89 3.96
CA LEU A 280 11.07 -4.03 3.14
C LEU A 280 10.23 -2.95 2.43
N PRO A 281 10.74 -1.72 2.37
CA PRO A 281 10.11 -0.64 1.61
C PRO A 281 10.70 -0.51 0.20
N LEU A 282 9.87 -0.11 -0.77
CA LEU A 282 10.35 0.21 -2.13
C LEU A 282 10.96 1.61 -2.27
N LEU A 283 10.57 2.54 -1.39
CA LEU A 283 11.00 3.94 -1.45
C LEU A 283 11.74 4.37 -0.18
N PRO A 284 12.56 5.44 -0.24
CA PRO A 284 13.25 5.97 0.94
C PRO A 284 12.26 6.57 1.97
N ALA A 285 12.65 6.53 3.26
CA ALA A 285 11.85 7.09 4.35
C ALA A 285 11.74 8.62 4.32
N ARG A 286 12.70 9.29 3.69
CA ARG A 286 12.76 10.75 3.58
C ARG A 286 12.90 11.15 2.12
N PRO A 287 12.37 12.33 1.72
CA PRO A 287 12.66 12.90 0.42
C PRO A 287 14.17 13.00 0.19
N GLY A 288 14.58 12.74 -1.04
CA GLY A 288 15.96 12.80 -1.47
C GLY A 288 16.04 13.08 -2.98
N PRO A 289 17.25 13.10 -3.55
CA PRO A 289 17.41 13.25 -4.99
C PRO A 289 16.74 12.07 -5.73
N PRO A 290 16.34 12.23 -7.00
CA PRO A 290 15.71 11.15 -7.78
C PRO A 290 16.53 9.83 -7.80
N ALA A 291 17.85 9.90 -7.73
CA ALA A 291 18.69 8.71 -7.64
C ALA A 291 18.43 7.85 -6.39
N ALA A 292 17.97 8.45 -5.28
CA ALA A 292 17.65 7.73 -4.05
C ALA A 292 16.44 6.80 -4.20
N ASP A 293 15.44 7.19 -5.00
CA ASP A 293 14.29 6.32 -5.31
C ASP A 293 14.76 5.06 -6.05
N ARG A 294 15.62 5.22 -7.06
CA ARG A 294 16.19 4.07 -7.81
C ARG A 294 17.03 3.16 -6.94
N SER A 295 17.91 3.73 -6.11
CA SER A 295 18.73 2.95 -5.19
C SER A 295 17.88 2.16 -4.19
N ALA A 296 16.79 2.74 -3.68
CA ALA A 296 15.88 2.06 -2.77
C ALA A 296 15.17 0.87 -3.45
N VAL A 297 14.65 1.08 -4.66
CA VAL A 297 14.01 0.03 -5.47
C VAL A 297 14.99 -1.11 -5.79
N LEU A 298 16.23 -0.81 -6.16
CA LEU A 298 17.25 -1.83 -6.43
C LEU A 298 17.65 -2.59 -5.16
N ALA A 299 17.75 -1.91 -4.02
CA ALA A 299 17.99 -2.58 -2.74
C ALA A 299 16.83 -3.51 -2.38
N ALA A 300 15.59 -3.10 -2.63
CA ALA A 300 14.40 -3.92 -2.44
C ALA A 300 14.40 -5.15 -3.35
N ALA A 301 14.69 -4.99 -4.65
CA ALA A 301 14.81 -6.10 -5.59
C ALA A 301 15.89 -7.10 -5.15
N ALA A 302 17.07 -6.61 -4.75
CA ALA A 302 18.14 -7.48 -4.23
C ALA A 302 17.71 -8.25 -2.98
N ARG A 303 16.91 -7.64 -2.09
CA ARG A 303 16.35 -8.34 -0.93
C ARG A 303 15.32 -9.37 -1.33
N ILE A 304 14.39 -9.07 -2.22
CA ILE A 304 13.40 -10.03 -2.73
C ILE A 304 14.10 -11.26 -3.33
N TRP A 305 15.17 -11.05 -4.11
CA TRP A 305 15.98 -12.13 -4.67
C TRP A 305 16.69 -12.96 -3.59
N GLN A 306 17.22 -12.32 -2.54
CA GLN A 306 17.89 -13.00 -1.42
C GLN A 306 16.93 -13.87 -0.59
N GLU A 307 15.65 -13.53 -0.53
CA GLU A 307 14.61 -14.36 0.09
C GLU A 307 14.16 -15.52 -0.83
N GLY A 308 14.79 -15.68 -2.01
CA GLY A 308 14.60 -16.84 -2.90
C GLY A 308 13.58 -16.62 -4.01
N HIS A 309 13.05 -15.41 -4.19
CA HIS A 309 12.12 -15.12 -5.29
C HIS A 309 12.90 -14.84 -6.59
N ALA A 310 12.60 -15.60 -7.63
CA ALA A 310 13.12 -15.33 -8.97
C ALA A 310 12.58 -13.97 -9.46
N LEU A 311 13.49 -13.13 -9.96
CA LEU A 311 13.16 -11.86 -10.59
C LEU A 311 13.54 -11.91 -12.05
N ASP A 312 12.73 -11.31 -12.90
CA ASP A 312 13.04 -11.11 -14.31
C ASP A 312 14.22 -10.14 -14.46
N PRO A 313 15.40 -10.63 -14.90
CA PRO A 313 16.57 -9.78 -15.07
C PRO A 313 16.36 -8.73 -16.16
N GLU A 314 15.54 -9.00 -17.18
CA GLU A 314 15.27 -8.03 -18.24
C GLU A 314 14.47 -6.85 -17.69
N ALA A 315 13.41 -7.12 -16.93
CA ALA A 315 12.62 -6.09 -16.27
C ALA A 315 13.47 -5.22 -15.33
N LEU A 316 14.38 -5.83 -14.55
CA LEU A 316 15.27 -5.09 -13.65
C LEU A 316 16.38 -4.32 -14.37
N SER A 317 16.90 -4.83 -15.50
CA SER A 317 18.00 -4.19 -16.23
C SER A 317 17.65 -2.77 -16.69
N ARG A 318 16.36 -2.51 -16.96
CA ARG A 318 15.82 -1.22 -17.41
C ARG A 318 15.96 -0.12 -16.35
N LEU A 319 16.02 -0.47 -15.06
CA LEU A 319 16.34 0.47 -13.97
C LEU A 319 17.81 0.94 -13.99
N TRP A 320 18.69 0.16 -14.61
CA TRP A 320 20.14 0.35 -14.61
C TRP A 320 20.68 0.95 -15.91
N THR A 321 20.07 0.63 -17.05
CA THR A 321 20.55 1.10 -18.36
C THR A 321 20.36 2.61 -18.49
N TRP A 322 21.43 3.35 -18.21
CA TRP A 322 21.63 4.71 -18.68
C TRP A 322 21.66 4.67 -20.21
N GLN A 323 20.51 4.84 -20.85
CA GLN A 323 20.50 5.39 -22.20
C GLN A 323 20.22 6.88 -22.05
N ALA A 324 21.29 7.66 -22.21
CA ALA A 324 21.16 9.06 -22.61
C ALA A 324 20.38 9.06 -23.93
N THR A 325 19.16 9.59 -23.91
CA THR A 325 18.40 10.01 -25.09
C THR A 325 18.43 9.02 -26.26
N SER A 326 17.55 8.02 -26.24
CA SER A 326 16.86 7.66 -27.47
C SER A 326 15.47 8.28 -27.39
N ASP A 327 15.06 8.96 -28.44
CA ASP A 327 13.77 9.65 -28.53
C ASP A 327 12.64 8.81 -27.95
N VAL A 328 11.72 9.49 -27.26
CA VAL A 328 10.51 8.93 -26.61
C VAL A 328 9.55 8.26 -27.63
N SER A 329 9.94 8.12 -28.90
CA SER A 329 9.15 7.49 -29.97
C SER A 329 9.32 5.98 -30.08
N ASP A 330 10.38 5.37 -29.51
CA ASP A 330 10.70 3.94 -29.71
C ASP A 330 10.61 3.09 -28.43
N ALA A 331 10.06 3.63 -27.33
CA ALA A 331 9.67 2.77 -26.22
C ALA A 331 8.53 1.85 -26.70
N PRO A 332 8.59 0.51 -26.46
CA PRO A 332 7.43 -0.34 -26.72
C PRO A 332 6.22 0.28 -26.03
N ASP A 333 5.07 0.27 -26.70
CA ASP A 333 3.86 0.95 -26.23
C ASP A 333 3.64 0.59 -24.75
N ALA A 334 3.70 1.60 -23.88
CA ALA A 334 3.54 1.45 -22.44
C ALA A 334 2.19 0.78 -22.08
N SER A 335 1.21 0.89 -22.97
CA SER A 335 -0.05 0.14 -22.95
C SER A 335 0.17 -1.38 -22.99
N ASP A 336 1.06 -1.87 -23.85
CA ASP A 336 1.32 -3.31 -24.03
C ASP A 336 1.99 -3.92 -22.80
N ALA A 337 2.85 -3.16 -22.10
CA ALA A 337 3.51 -3.60 -20.87
C ALA A 337 2.53 -3.78 -19.69
N LEU A 338 1.48 -2.96 -19.61
CA LEU A 338 0.43 -3.16 -18.60
C LEU A 338 -0.54 -4.26 -19.01
N ALA A 339 -0.93 -4.31 -20.28
CA ALA A 339 -1.88 -5.30 -20.79
C ALA A 339 -1.35 -6.75 -20.71
N SER A 340 -0.03 -6.95 -20.78
CA SER A 340 0.58 -8.27 -20.60
C SER A 340 0.47 -8.82 -19.17
N LEU A 341 0.40 -7.94 -18.17
CA LEU A 341 0.26 -8.30 -16.76
C LEU A 341 -1.20 -8.58 -16.34
N ASP A 342 -2.18 -8.12 -17.13
CA ASP A 342 -3.61 -8.31 -16.83
C ASP A 342 -4.18 -9.65 -17.34
N ARG A 343 -3.36 -10.49 -17.98
CA ARG A 343 -3.77 -11.83 -18.44
C ARG A 343 -3.44 -12.86 -17.36
N PRO A 344 -4.43 -13.45 -16.66
CA PRO A 344 -4.15 -14.53 -15.72
C PRO A 344 -3.61 -15.75 -16.47
N ASP A 345 -2.52 -16.34 -15.96
CA ASP A 345 -2.04 -17.63 -16.46
C ASP A 345 -2.98 -18.74 -15.91
N ALA A 346 -3.25 -19.76 -16.70
CA ALA A 346 -4.14 -20.86 -16.29
C ALA A 346 -3.62 -21.64 -15.06
N SER A 347 -2.32 -21.51 -14.77
CA SER A 347 -1.65 -22.03 -13.58
C SER A 347 -1.99 -21.26 -12.29
N ASP A 348 -2.37 -19.98 -12.38
CA ASP A 348 -2.68 -19.10 -11.24
C ASP A 348 -3.98 -19.48 -10.54
N ILE A 349 -4.94 -20.06 -11.27
CA ILE A 349 -6.25 -20.47 -10.74
C ILE A 349 -6.15 -21.78 -9.94
N ALA A 350 -5.15 -22.62 -10.21
CA ALA A 350 -5.00 -23.92 -9.57
C ALA A 350 -4.38 -23.79 -8.18
N ASN A 351 -3.29 -23.04 -8.03
CA ASN A 351 -2.59 -22.89 -6.74
C ASN A 351 -3.41 -22.13 -5.68
N ALA A 352 -4.28 -21.19 -6.10
CA ALA A 352 -5.15 -20.46 -5.18
C ALA A 352 -6.32 -21.31 -4.65
N ARG A 353 -6.74 -22.35 -5.39
CA ARG A 353 -7.86 -23.23 -5.00
C ARG A 353 -7.46 -24.26 -3.95
N ASP A 354 -6.19 -24.66 -3.91
CA ASP A 354 -5.69 -25.67 -2.96
C ASP A 354 -5.58 -25.13 -1.52
N ALA A 355 -5.56 -23.80 -1.34
CA ALA A 355 -5.57 -23.15 -0.03
C ALA A 355 -6.95 -23.20 0.68
N ASN A 356 -8.01 -23.64 0.01
CA ASN A 356 -9.38 -23.72 0.57
C ASN A 356 -9.73 -25.11 1.12
N GLY A 357 -8.74 -25.80 1.70
CA GLY A 357 -8.87 -27.14 2.27
C GLY A 357 -9.46 -27.16 3.69
N THR A 358 -10.71 -27.60 3.79
CA THR A 358 -11.40 -28.14 4.98
C THR A 358 -10.49 -28.58 6.15
N LEU A 359 -10.75 -28.06 7.35
CA LEU A 359 -10.15 -28.53 8.61
C LEU A 359 -10.49 -30.01 8.86
N ASP A 360 -9.56 -30.94 8.62
CA ASP A 360 -9.57 -32.24 9.28
C ASP A 360 -8.82 -32.13 10.62
N THR A 361 -9.57 -32.29 11.70
CA THR A 361 -9.10 -32.16 13.07
C THR A 361 -8.61 -33.52 13.58
N ARG A 362 -7.32 -33.83 13.41
CA ARG A 362 -6.66 -34.88 14.22
C ARG A 362 -5.23 -34.50 14.63
N PRO A 363 -4.86 -34.70 15.90
CA PRO A 363 -3.56 -34.30 16.42
C PRO A 363 -2.51 -35.39 16.24
N GLY A 364 -1.31 -34.99 15.80
CA GLY A 364 -0.06 -35.69 16.12
C GLY A 364 0.69 -36.29 14.93
N ALA A 365 1.73 -35.58 14.47
CA ALA A 365 3.07 -36.13 14.25
C ALA A 365 3.99 -34.99 13.79
N ARG A 366 5.04 -34.70 14.58
CA ARG A 366 6.16 -33.84 14.12
C ARG A 366 6.97 -34.62 13.08
N PRO A 367 7.38 -34.03 11.94
CA PRO A 367 8.42 -34.63 11.13
C PRO A 367 9.80 -34.33 11.75
N GLN A 368 10.59 -35.38 11.98
CA GLN A 368 12.03 -35.29 12.21
C GLN A 368 12.77 -34.86 10.93
N PRO A 369 13.92 -34.19 11.02
CA PRO A 369 14.70 -33.82 9.85
C PRO A 369 15.48 -35.03 9.30
N ALA A 370 15.45 -35.22 7.98
CA ALA A 370 16.31 -36.14 7.26
C ALA A 370 17.51 -35.39 6.64
N PRO A 371 18.65 -36.07 6.40
CA PRO A 371 19.98 -35.50 6.54
C PRO A 371 20.52 -34.78 5.30
N ALA A 372 21.53 -33.94 5.56
CA ALA A 372 22.34 -33.25 4.58
C ALA A 372 22.92 -34.20 3.52
N ALA A 373 22.69 -33.86 2.24
CA ALA A 373 23.48 -34.33 1.12
C ALA A 373 24.29 -33.14 0.59
N GLY A 374 25.61 -33.19 0.81
CA GLY A 374 26.55 -32.22 0.29
C GLY A 374 26.78 -32.40 -1.22
N VAL A 375 27.10 -31.31 -1.89
CA VAL A 375 27.85 -31.33 -3.15
C VAL A 375 28.99 -30.31 -3.06
N SER A 376 30.16 -30.81 -3.43
CA SER A 376 31.48 -30.26 -3.19
C SER A 376 31.86 -29.12 -4.14
N VAL A 377 32.64 -28.19 -3.58
CA VAL A 377 33.36 -27.12 -4.29
C VAL A 377 34.53 -27.72 -5.08
N HIS A 378 34.59 -27.45 -6.39
CA HIS A 378 35.79 -27.70 -7.19
C HIS A 378 36.75 -26.50 -7.11
N THR A 379 37.90 -26.70 -6.47
CA THR A 379 39.06 -25.81 -6.54
C THR A 379 39.94 -26.18 -7.74
N VAL A 380 40.33 -25.16 -8.51
CA VAL A 380 41.30 -25.26 -9.62
C VAL A 380 42.72 -25.14 -9.04
N PRO A 381 43.71 -25.94 -9.48
CA PRO A 381 45.08 -25.84 -8.98
C PRO A 381 45.87 -24.72 -9.68
N ALA A 382 46.72 -24.03 -8.92
CA ALA A 382 47.76 -23.13 -9.44
C ALA A 382 48.94 -23.95 -10.02
N PRO A 383 49.60 -23.49 -11.09
CA PRO A 383 50.81 -24.13 -11.61
C PRO A 383 52.04 -23.71 -10.78
N GLY A 384 52.89 -24.68 -10.45
CA GLY A 384 54.13 -24.48 -9.72
C GLY A 384 55.27 -23.92 -10.58
N THR A 385 56.19 -23.22 -9.93
CA THR A 385 57.52 -23.71 -9.52
C THR A 385 58.04 -22.81 -8.41
#